data_AF-A0A965D950-F1
#
_entry.id   AF-A0A965D950-F1
#
_cell.length_a   1.000
_cell.length_b   1.000
_cell.length_c   1.000
_cell.angle_alpha   90.00
_cell.angle_beta   90.00
_cell.angle_gamma   90.00
#
_symmetry.space_group_name_H-M   'P 1'
#
loop_
_entity.id
_entity.type
_entity.pdbx_description
1 polymer ?
#
loop_
_entity_poly.entity_id
_entity_poly.type
_entity_poly.pdbx_seq_one_letter_code
_entity_poly.pdbx_strand_id
1 'polypeptide(L)' 'MFKALLLEKNESFQASVQLLSEAQLPDGDVTVAVAYSTLNFKDGLAICNRSPVVRQWPMVAGIDGAGTVLESSHP' A
#
# COMPACT_ATOMS: atom_id res chain seq x y z
N MET A 1 -6.57 9.19 -9.65
CA MET A 1 -5.11 9.27 -9.32
C MET A 1 -4.97 9.63 -7.85
N PHE A 2 -4.13 8.94 -7.08
CA PHE A 2 -3.94 9.17 -5.64
C PHE A 2 -2.46 8.94 -5.25
N LYS A 3 -2.03 9.48 -4.10
CA LYS A 3 -0.65 9.29 -3.60
C LYS A 3 -0.57 8.00 -2.76
N ALA A 4 0.51 7.24 -2.93
CA ALA A 4 0.79 6.06 -2.13
C ALA A 4 2.30 5.87 -1.92
N LEU A 5 2.69 5.24 -0.79
CA LEU A 5 4.06 4.81 -0.56
C LEU A 5 4.27 3.46 -1.27
N LEU A 6 4.90 3.51 -2.44
CA LEU A 6 5.17 2.34 -3.27
C LEU A 6 6.56 1.78 -2.96
N LEU A 7 6.60 0.47 -2.74
CA LEU A 7 7.81 -0.32 -2.59
C LEU A 7 8.05 -1.09 -3.89
N GLU A 8 9.22 -0.89 -4.47
CA GLU A 8 9.63 -1.51 -5.73
C GLU A 8 10.96 -2.24 -5.53
N LYS A 9 11.13 -3.36 -6.24
CA LYS A 9 12.37 -4.14 -6.21
C LYS A 9 12.61 -4.77 -7.56
N ASN A 10 13.42 -4.08 -8.35
CA ASN A 10 13.91 -4.56 -9.64
C ASN A 10 15.38 -4.97 -9.44
N GLU A 11 16.32 -4.23 -10.01
CA GLU A 11 17.76 -4.39 -9.73
C GLU A 11 18.13 -3.90 -8.31
N SER A 12 17.46 -2.85 -7.85
CA SER A 12 17.60 -2.28 -6.51
C SER A 12 16.24 -2.09 -5.84
N PHE A 13 16.25 -2.03 -4.51
CA PHE A 13 15.08 -1.70 -3.72
C PHE A 13 14.86 -0.17 -3.66
N GLN A 14 13.61 0.26 -3.79
CA GLN A 14 13.20 1.65 -3.61
C GLN A 14 11.88 1.74 -2.84
N ALA A 15 11.78 2.69 -1.92
CA ALA A 15 10.54 3.11 -1.28
C ALA A 15 10.32 4.59 -1.57
N SER A 16 9.19 4.95 -2.19
CA SER A 16 8.90 6.34 -2.56
C SER A 16 7.42 6.65 -2.60
N VAL A 17 7.05 7.90 -2.31
CA VAL A 17 5.67 8.36 -2.49
C VAL A 17 5.45 8.65 -3.96
N GLN A 18 4.53 7.93 -4.60
CA GLN A 18 4.21 8.05 -6.02
C GLN A 18 2.72 8.34 -6.23
N LEU A 19 2.39 8.85 -7.40
CA LEU A 19 1.00 9.04 -7.83
C LEU A 19 0.57 7.81 -8.64
N LEU A 20 -0.46 7.10 -8.17
CA LEU A 20 -0.98 5.89 -8.78
C LEU A 20 -2.38 6.12 -9.34
N SER A 21 -2.74 5.35 -10.35
CA SER A 21 -4.12 5.26 -10.87
C SER A 21 -4.91 4.21 -10.09
N GLU A 22 -6.23 4.34 -10.06
CA GLU A 22 -7.12 3.34 -9.45
C GLU A 22 -7.05 1.98 -10.16
N ALA A 23 -6.70 1.97 -11.46
CA ALA A 23 -6.46 0.75 -12.23
C ALA A 23 -5.24 -0.06 -11.76
N GLN A 24 -4.41 0.49 -10.86
CA GLN A 24 -3.29 -0.22 -10.24
C GLN A 24 -3.63 -0.79 -8.86
N LEU A 25 -4.85 -0.57 -8.35
CA LEU A 25 -5.32 -1.24 -7.15
C LEU A 25 -5.55 -2.73 -7.45
N PRO A 26 -5.33 -3.62 -6.47
CA PRO A 26 -5.70 -5.01 -6.62
C PRO A 26 -7.24 -5.15 -6.66
N ASP A 27 -7.70 -6.27 -7.19
CA ASP A 27 -9.12 -6.64 -7.11
C ASP A 27 -9.56 -6.73 -5.64
N GLY A 28 -10.75 -6.20 -5.35
CA GLY A 28 -11.36 -6.24 -4.04
C GLY A 28 -12.81 -5.76 -4.06
N ASP A 29 -13.59 -6.17 -3.08
CA ASP A 29 -15.03 -5.89 -3.05
C ASP A 29 -15.38 -4.54 -2.42
N VAL A 30 -14.43 -3.89 -1.73
CA VAL A 30 -14.63 -2.65 -0.99
C VAL A 30 -13.50 -1.67 -1.31
N THR A 31 -13.86 -0.49 -1.80
CA THR A 31 -12.92 0.61 -2.02
C THR A 31 -13.05 1.61 -0.88
N VAL A 32 -11.92 1.96 -0.24
CA VAL A 32 -11.88 2.86 0.91
C VAL A 32 -11.01 4.09 0.60
N ALA A 33 -11.57 5.28 0.80
CA ALA A 33 -10.81 6.52 0.87
C ALA A 33 -10.10 6.60 2.23
N VAL A 34 -8.86 6.12 2.29
CA VAL A 34 -8.04 6.10 3.51
C VAL A 34 -7.74 7.54 3.97
N ALA A 35 -8.12 7.87 5.20
CA ALA A 35 -7.85 9.16 5.84
C ALA A 35 -6.63 9.10 6.77
N TYR A 36 -6.43 7.97 7.45
CA TYR A 36 -5.34 7.76 8.38
C TYR A 36 -4.74 6.36 8.24
N SER A 37 -3.46 6.26 8.59
CA SER A 37 -2.72 5.02 8.78
C SER A 37 -1.77 5.22 9.97
N THR A 38 -0.89 4.26 10.23
CA THR A 38 0.11 4.32 11.31
C THR A 38 1.42 3.70 10.83
N LEU A 39 2.46 3.82 11.66
CA LEU A 39 3.76 3.20 11.41
C LEU A 39 4.06 2.18 12.51
N ASN A 40 3.96 0.90 12.16
CA ASN A 40 4.34 -0.20 13.03
C ASN A 40 5.78 -0.62 12.76
N PHE A 41 6.35 -1.41 13.68
CA PHE A 41 7.67 -2.02 13.48
C PHE A 41 7.73 -2.87 12.19
N LYS A 42 6.64 -3.60 11.88
CA LYS A 42 6.53 -4.41 10.66
C LYS A 42 6.53 -3.55 9.39
N ASP A 43 5.93 -2.36 9.43
CA ASP A 43 5.97 -1.41 8.31
C ASP A 43 7.41 -0.91 8.11
N GLY A 44 8.11 -0.56 9.19
CA GLY A 44 9.53 -0.18 9.11
C GLY A 44 10.40 -1.29 8.53
N LEU A 45 10.16 -2.56 8.88
CA LEU A 45 10.85 -3.70 8.28
C LEU A 45 10.60 -3.83 6.77
N ALA A 46 9.38 -3.56 6.30
CA ALA A 46 9.02 -3.59 4.89
C ALA A 46 9.58 -2.39 4.11
N ILE A 47 9.34 -1.16 4.61
CA ILE A 47 9.74 0.11 3.99
C ILE A 47 11.27 0.24 3.90
N CYS A 48 12.00 -0.32 4.87
CA CYS A 48 13.47 -0.31 4.86
C CYS A 48 14.07 -1.59 4.25
N ASN A 49 13.24 -2.53 3.76
CA ASN A 49 13.67 -3.82 3.20
C ASN A 49 14.65 -4.58 4.12
N ARG A 50 14.33 -4.66 5.42
CA ARG A 50 15.17 -5.28 6.46
C ARG A 50 14.74 -6.68 6.88
N SER A 51 13.59 -7.16 6.38
CA SER A 51 13.04 -8.49 6.66
C SER A 51 12.14 -8.92 5.50
N PRO A 52 11.95 -10.23 5.22
CA PRO A 52 11.12 -10.72 4.12
C PRO A 52 9.60 -10.57 4.40
N VAL A 53 9.17 -9.35 4.70
CA VAL A 53 7.75 -8.98 4.89
C VAL A 53 7.04 -8.91 3.53
N VAL A 54 7.67 -8.25 2.54
CA VAL A 54 7.14 -8.10 1.18
C VAL A 54 7.43 -9.38 0.38
N ARG A 55 6.38 -9.96 -0.22
CA ARG A 55 6.48 -11.21 -1.01
C ARG A 55 6.17 -11.02 -2.49
N GLN A 56 5.51 -9.92 -2.85
CA GLN A 56 5.14 -9.57 -4.22
C GLN A 56 5.50 -8.11 -4.47
N TRP A 57 5.98 -7.82 -5.67
CA TRP A 57 6.42 -6.49 -6.09
C TRP A 57 5.67 -6.07 -7.37
N PRO A 58 5.32 -4.78 -7.53
CA PRO A 58 5.43 -3.71 -6.52
C PRO A 58 4.39 -3.88 -5.38
N MET A 59 4.59 -3.20 -4.24
CA MET A 59 3.68 -3.24 -3.09
C MET A 59 3.44 -1.85 -2.51
N VAL A 60 2.18 -1.49 -2.21
CA VAL A 60 1.85 -0.33 -1.40
C VAL A 60 2.05 -0.67 0.08
N ALA A 61 2.85 0.12 0.80
CA ALA A 61 3.17 -0.12 2.21
C ALA A 61 2.04 0.33 3.16
N GLY A 62 2.00 -0.29 4.35
CA GLY A 62 1.06 0.03 5.43
C GLY A 62 0.17 -1.17 5.74
N ILE A 63 0.20 -1.63 6.99
CA ILE A 63 -0.62 -2.77 7.44
C ILE A 63 -1.98 -2.33 8.01
N ASP A 64 -2.12 -1.04 8.32
CA ASP A 64 -3.30 -0.44 8.94
C ASP A 64 -3.84 0.70 8.07
N GLY A 65 -5.15 0.90 8.09
CA GLY A 65 -5.82 2.03 7.45
C GLY A 65 -7.20 2.28 8.06
N ALA A 66 -7.58 3.56 8.14
CA ALA A 66 -8.91 3.98 8.56
C ALA A 66 -9.40 5.09 7.63
N GLY A 67 -10.66 5.02 7.22
CA GLY A 67 -11.21 5.92 6.21
C GLY A 67 -12.70 5.72 5.96
N THR A 68 -13.17 6.25 4.84
CA THR A 68 -14.56 6.19 4.43
C THR A 68 -14.72 5.25 3.25
N VAL A 69 -15.72 4.37 3.29
CA VAL A 69 -16.07 3.51 2.15
C VAL A 69 -16.56 4.39 1.00
N LEU A 70 -15.97 4.21 -0.19
CA LEU A 70 -16.41 4.85 -1.43
C LEU A 70 -17.41 3.97 -2.18
N GLU A 71 -17.13 2.67 -2.26
CA GLU A 71 -17.94 1.67 -2.95
C GLU A 71 -17.79 0.31 -2.27
N SER A 72 -18.85 -0.48 -2.27
CA SER A 72 -18.86 -1.88 -1.82
C SER A 72 -19.77 -2.71 -2.71
N SER A 73 -19.25 -3.80 -3.27
CA SER A 73 -20.03 -4.85 -3.95
C SER A 73 -20.40 -5.99 -3.00
N HIS A 74 -19.87 -5.98 -1.77
CA HIS A 74 -20.17 -6.98 -0.74
C HIS A 74 -21.34 -6.50 0.16
N PRO A 75 -22.39 -7.33 0.36
CA PRO A 75 -23.53 -7.02 1.23
C PRO A 75 -23.18 -7.04 2.72
#